data_AF-A0A318RPB7-F1
#
_entry.id   AF-A0A318RPB7-F1
#
_cell.length_a   1.000
_cell.length_b   1.000
_cell.length_c   1.000
_cell.angle_alpha   90.00
_cell.angle_beta   90.00
_cell.angle_gamma   90.00
#
_symmetry.space_group_name_H-M   'P 1'
#
loop_
_entity.id
_entity.type
_entity.pdbx_description
1 polymer ?
#
loop_
_entity_poly.entity_id
_entity_poly.type
_entity_poly.pdbx_seq_one_letter_code
_entity_poly.pdbx_strand_id
1 'polypeptide(L)' 'MADESLTPREQRILAGVNAGEVMETGTELSEKDIAAVLRVARGQSTAEDERDRMLAEIRAAREERENDDE' A
#
# COMPACT_ATOMS: atom_id res chain seq x y z
N MET A 1 -0.24 -14.37 17.74
CA MET A 1 0.32 -13.57 16.64
C MET A 1 0.65 -12.23 17.25
N ALA A 2 1.91 -11.80 17.19
CA ALA A 2 2.35 -10.60 17.88
C ALA A 2 1.66 -9.39 17.24
N ASP A 3 0.85 -8.70 18.04
CA ASP A 3 0.37 -7.36 17.79
C ASP A 3 1.60 -6.44 17.81
N GLU A 4 2.29 -6.36 16.68
CA GLU A 4 3.50 -5.55 16.57
C GLU A 4 3.08 -4.09 16.37
N SER A 5 2.78 -3.46 17.50
CA SER A 5 2.43 -2.05 17.58
C SER A 5 3.42 -1.20 16.79
N LEU A 6 2.91 -0.26 16.00
CA LEU A 6 3.74 0.67 15.22
C LEU A 6 4.72 1.43 16.11
N THR A 7 5.99 1.42 15.72
CA THR A 7 7.00 2.26 16.35
C THR A 7 6.70 3.75 16.11
N PRO A 8 7.17 4.67 16.97
CA PRO A 8 7.01 6.11 16.75
C PRO A 8 7.63 6.62 15.43
N ARG A 9 8.56 5.87 14.84
CA ARG A 9 9.14 6.20 13.53
C ARG A 9 8.18 5.83 12.41
N GLU A 10 7.63 4.61 12.44
CA GLU A 10 6.66 4.14 11.45
C GLU A 10 5.39 4.99 11.46
N GLN A 11 4.90 5.39 12.63
CA GLN A 11 3.76 6.30 12.75
C GLN A 11 4.03 7.64 12.03
N ARG A 12 5.22 8.22 12.19
CA ARG A 12 5.59 9.48 11.52
C ARG A 12 5.75 9.32 10.02
N ILE A 13 6.31 8.19 9.56
CA ILE A 13 6.42 7.88 8.13
C ILE A 13 5.02 7.75 7.54
N LEU A 14 4.15 6.93 8.13
CA LEU A 14 2.77 6.75 7.69
C LEU A 14 1.99 8.06 7.68
N ALA A 15 2.12 8.89 8.73
CA ALA A 15 1.47 10.19 8.77
C ALA A 15 1.94 11.10 7.62
N GLY A 16 3.24 11.07 7.28
CA GLY A 16 3.78 11.85 6.15
C GLY A 16 3.26 11.36 4.80
N VAL A 17 3.21 10.04 4.58
CA VAL A 17 2.68 9.47 3.33
C VAL A 17 1.17 9.73 3.21
N ASN A 18 0.41 9.50 4.29
CA ASN A 18 -1.02 9.75 4.31
C ASN A 18 -1.38 11.22 4.11
N ALA A 19 -0.59 12.15 4.67
CA ALA A 19 -0.78 13.57 4.41
C ALA A 19 -0.58 13.90 2.92
N GLY A 20 0.41 13.28 2.27
CA GLY A 20 0.62 13.43 0.81
C GLY A 20 -0.57 12.92 0.00
N GLU A 21 -1.10 11.74 0.34
CA GLU A 21 -2.28 11.17 -0.32
C GLU A 21 -3.51 12.06 -0.14
N VAL A 22 -3.82 12.48 1.09
CA VAL A 22 -4.95 13.38 1.37
C VAL A 22 -4.83 14.71 0.63
N MET A 23 -3.60 15.25 0.49
CA MET A 23 -3.38 16.48 -0.26
C MET A 23 -3.61 16.32 -1.76
N GLU A 24 -3.26 15.17 -2.33
CA GLU A 24 -3.38 14.91 -3.77
C GLU A 24 -4.79 14.46 -4.17
N THR A 25 -5.38 13.52 -3.42
CA THR A 25 -6.63 12.84 -3.81
C THR A 25 -7.80 13.18 -2.91
N GLY A 26 -7.57 13.82 -1.76
CA GLY A 26 -8.59 14.09 -0.75
C GLY A 26 -9.00 12.86 0.06
N THR A 27 -8.31 11.74 -0.09
CA THR A 27 -8.63 10.47 0.58
C THR A 27 -7.49 9.95 1.43
N GLU A 28 -7.80 9.15 2.45
CA GLU A 28 -6.80 8.48 3.28
C GLU A 28 -6.28 7.20 2.60
N LEU A 29 -5.08 6.77 2.98
CA LEU A 29 -4.50 5.52 2.54
C LEU A 29 -5.38 4.32 2.91
N SER A 30 -5.51 3.38 1.99
CA SER A 30 -6.16 2.11 2.29
C SER A 30 -5.29 1.24 3.21
N GLU A 31 -5.89 0.21 3.82
CA GLU A 31 -5.14 -0.79 4.60
C GLU A 31 -4.03 -1.47 3.79
N LYS A 32 -4.27 -1.69 2.49
CA LYS A 32 -3.26 -2.26 1.59
C LYS A 32 -2.07 -1.33 1.41
N ASP A 33 -2.33 -0.03 1.25
CA ASP A 33 -1.29 0.99 1.09
C ASP A 33 -0.48 1.15 2.38
N ILE A 34 -1.15 1.17 3.54
CA ILE A 34 -0.51 1.19 4.86
C ILE A 34 0.43 -0.01 5.00
N ALA A 35 -0.02 -1.21 4.64
CA ALA A 35 0.80 -2.41 4.70
C ALA A 35 2.01 -2.34 3.75
N ALA A 36 1.86 -1.76 2.55
CA ALA A 36 2.97 -1.56 1.61
C ALA A 36 4.00 -0.58 2.15
N VAL A 37 3.56 0.57 2.66
CA VAL A 37 4.43 1.58 3.28
C VAL A 37 5.22 0.98 4.45
N LEU A 38 4.59 0.16 5.28
CA LEU A 38 5.27 -0.48 6.41
C LEU A 38 6.33 -1.50 5.98
N ARG A 39 6.07 -2.32 4.95
CA ARG A 39 7.09 -3.24 4.44
C ARG A 39 8.33 -2.48 3.94
N VAL A 40 8.13 -1.38 3.23
CA VAL A 40 9.23 -0.50 2.78
C VAL A 40 9.95 0.13 3.97
N ALA A 41 9.20 0.72 4.92
CA ALA A 41 9.78 1.37 6.09
C ALA A 41 10.60 0.41 6.98
N ARG A 42 10.24 -0.88 6.99
CA ARG A 42 10.93 -1.96 7.70
C ARG A 42 12.08 -2.59 6.89
N GLY A 43 12.27 -2.20 5.63
CA GLY A 43 13.27 -2.78 4.73
C GLY A 43 12.95 -4.21 4.28
N GLN A 44 11.68 -4.61 4.34
CA GLN A 44 11.19 -5.94 3.91
C GLN A 44 10.91 -5.98 2.40
N SER A 45 10.73 -4.82 1.77
CA SER A 45 10.60 -4.62 0.33
C SER A 45 11.14 -3.25 -0.08
N THR A 46 11.30 -3.05 -1.38
CA THR A 46 11.59 -1.74 -1.98
C THR A 46 10.32 -1.09 -2.51
N ALA A 47 10.40 0.21 -2.84
CA ALA A 47 9.29 0.90 -3.49
C ALA A 47 9.00 0.31 -4.88
N GLU A 48 10.04 -0.13 -5.60
CA GLU A 48 9.93 -0.82 -6.88
C GLU A 48 9.18 -2.15 -6.76
N ASP A 49 9.47 -2.95 -5.73
CA ASP A 49 8.80 -4.22 -5.49
C ASP A 49 7.29 -4.03 -5.23
N GLU A 50 6.94 -3.03 -4.41
CA GLU A 50 5.52 -2.73 -4.12
C GLU A 50 4.80 -2.15 -5.33
N ARG A 51 5.47 -1.33 -6.16
CA ARG A 51 4.93 -0.87 -7.44
C ARG A 51 4.63 -2.05 -8.37
N ASP A 52 5.57 -2.98 -8.51
CA ASP A 52 5.40 -4.13 -9.41
C ASP A 52 4.28 -5.05 -8.92
N ARG A 53 4.13 -5.24 -7.60
CA ARG A 53 2.99 -5.94 -7.00
C ARG A 53 1.67 -5.24 -7.31
N MET A 54 1.59 -3.92 -7.11
CA MET A 54 0.37 -3.15 -7.41
C MET A 54 -0.03 -3.27 -8.88
N LEU A 55 0.94 -3.18 -9.80
CA LEU A 55 0.69 -3.35 -11.23
C LEU A 55 0.20 -4.77 -11.57
N ALA A 56 0.74 -5.80 -10.91
CA ALA A 56 0.26 -7.16 -11.07
C ALA A 56 -1.19 -7.33 -10.58
N GLU A 57 -1.54 -6.75 -9.42
CA GLU A 57 -2.92 -6.78 -8.90
C GLU A 57 -3.90 -6.09 -9.86
N ILE A 58 -3.52 -4.94 -10.43
CA ILE A 58 -4.35 -4.22 -11.41
C ILE A 58 -4.59 -5.06 -12.67
N ARG A 59 -3.58 -5.79 -13.14
CA ARG A 59 -3.71 -6.67 -14.32
C ARG A 59 -4.62 -7.85 -14.03
N ALA A 60 -4.41 -8.55 -12.91
CA ALA A 60 -5.26 -9.67 -12.50
C ALA A 60 -6.73 -9.25 -12.35
N ALA A 61 -6.99 -8.11 -11.70
CA ALA A 61 -8.34 -7.57 -11.53
C ALA A 61 -9.00 -7.09 -12.85
N ARG A 62 -8.25 -6.95 -13.95
CA ARG A 62 -8.81 -6.69 -15.28
C ARG A 62 -9.18 -8.00 -15.98
N GLU A 63 -8.28 -8.99 -15.92
CA GLU A 63 -8.49 -10.32 -16.51
C GLU A 63 -9.70 -11.04 -15.88
N GLU A 64 -9.89 -10.92 -14.56
CA GLU A 64 -11.07 -11.49 -13.88
C GLU A 64 -12.39 -10.88 -14.39
N ARG A 65 -12.43 -9.57 -14.63
CA ARG A 65 -13.63 -8.89 -15.15
C ARG A 65 -13.97 -9.27 -16.58
N GLU A 66 -12.96 -9.48 -17.42
CA GLU A 66 -13.16 -9.94 -18.80
C GLU A 66 -13.70 -11.39 -18.84
N ASN A 67 -13.33 -12.23 -17.88
CA ASN A 67 -13.82 -13.61 -17.79
C ASN A 67 -15.21 -13.72 -17.16
N ASP A 68 -15.63 -12.77 -16.33
CA ASP A 68 -16.96 -12.74 -15.70
C ASP A 68 -18.07 -12.20 -16.64
N ASP A 69 -17.69 -11.50 -17.71
CA ASP A 69 -18.59 -10.93 -18.72
C ASP A 69 -18.86 -11.88 -19.92
N GLU A 70 -18.30 -13.11 -19.92
CA GLU A 70 -18.54 -14.19 -20.91
C GLU A 70 -19.50 -15.28 -20.41
#